data_AF-A0AAE2ZG55-F1
#
_entry.id   AF-A0AAE2ZG55-F1
#
_cell.length_a   1.000
_cell.length_b   1.000
_cell.length_c   1.000
_cell.angle_alpha   90.00
_cell.angle_beta   90.00
_cell.angle_gamma   90.00
#
_symmetry.space_group_name_H-M   'P 1'
#
loop_
_entity.id
_entity.type
_entity.pdbx_description
1 polymer ?
#
loop_
_entity_poly.entity_id
_entity_poly.type
_entity_poly.pdbx_seq_one_letter_code
_entity_poly.pdbx_strand_id
1 'polypeptide(L)' 'MKLSERQLKTLSNVKVNYGSLCNKRTLNSLEKKGLIHWHTSNHWVLTEFGFHIYNMSKRRCL' A
#
# COMPACT_ATOMS: atom_id res chain seq x y z
N MET A 1 -8.13 11.02 2.26
CA MET A 1 -9.08 9.89 2.46
C MET A 1 -8.70 9.12 3.72
N LYS A 2 -9.63 8.40 4.34
CA LYS A 2 -9.33 7.44 5.42
C LYS A 2 -9.10 6.05 4.83
N LEU A 3 -8.02 5.38 5.23
CA LEU A 3 -7.76 3.97 4.91
C LEU A 3 -8.25 3.08 6.04
N SER A 4 -8.72 1.88 5.70
CA SER A 4 -8.97 0.85 6.70
C SER A 4 -7.67 0.26 7.24
N GLU A 5 -7.71 -0.37 8.41
CA GLU A 5 -6.55 -1.10 8.97
C GLU A 5 -6.03 -2.16 8.01
N ARG A 6 -6.93 -2.87 7.31
CA ARG A 6 -6.55 -3.85 6.27
C ARG A 6 -5.76 -3.19 5.15
N GLN A 7 -6.19 -2.02 4.68
CA GLN A 7 -5.48 -1.26 3.64
C GLN A 7 -4.11 -0.77 4.13
N LEU A 8 -4.02 -0.28 5.36
CA LEU A 8 -2.75 0.14 5.98
C LEU A 8 -1.77 -1.04 6.13
N LYS A 9 -2.26 -2.22 6.55
CA LYS A 9 -1.46 -3.43 6.63
C LYS A 9 -0.98 -3.88 5.24
N THR A 10 -1.84 -3.80 4.23
CA THR A 10 -1.45 -4.09 2.84
C THR A 10 -0.37 -3.12 2.33
N LEU A 11 -0.43 -1.82 2.63
CA LEU A 11 0.66 -0.89 2.29
C LEU A 11 1.98 -1.28 2.97
N SER A 12 1.93 -1.70 4.23
CA SER A 12 3.13 -2.18 4.94
C SER A 12 3.72 -3.42 4.25
N ASN A 13 2.88 -4.37 3.82
CA ASN A 13 3.34 -5.57 3.10
C ASN A 13 3.93 -5.23 1.73
N VAL A 14 3.33 -4.29 1.00
CA VAL A 14 3.88 -3.82 -0.29
C VAL A 14 5.24 -3.18 -0.10
N LYS A 15 5.44 -2.36 0.95
CA LYS A 15 6.74 -1.74 1.27
C LYS A 15 7.88 -2.76 1.41
N VAL A 16 7.59 -3.94 1.96
CA VAL A 16 8.56 -5.02 2.16
C VAL A 16 8.48 -6.11 1.07
N ASN A 17 7.90 -5.79 -0.10
CA ASN A 17 7.78 -6.67 -1.27
C ASN A 17 6.90 -7.93 -1.09
N TYR A 18 6.03 -7.96 -0.09
CA TYR A 18 5.04 -9.02 0.14
C TYR A 18 3.67 -8.72 -0.46
N GLY A 19 3.61 -7.79 -1.43
CA GLY A 19 2.35 -7.40 -2.07
C GLY A 19 1.61 -8.55 -2.76
N SER A 20 2.33 -9.52 -3.33
CA SER A 20 1.74 -10.70 -4.01
C SER A 20 0.92 -11.60 -3.09
N LEU A 21 1.19 -11.60 -1.78
CA LEU A 21 0.45 -12.37 -0.78
C LEU A 21 -0.81 -11.66 -0.28
N CYS A 22 -1.04 -10.41 -0.71
CA CYS A 22 -2.16 -9.62 -0.24
C CYS A 22 -3.43 -9.91 -1.04
N ASN A 23 -4.58 -9.62 -0.42
CA ASN A 23 -5.87 -9.76 -1.08
C ASN A 23 -5.97 -8.83 -2.31
N LYS A 24 -6.26 -9.41 -3.49
CA LYS A 24 -6.36 -8.70 -4.77
C LYS A 24 -7.36 -7.54 -4.76
N ARG A 25 -8.49 -7.66 -4.06
CA ARG A 25 -9.48 -6.56 -3.94
C ARG A 25 -8.91 -5.37 -3.18
N THR A 26 -8.11 -5.62 -2.14
CA THR A 26 -7.42 -4.56 -1.39
C THR A 26 -6.34 -3.90 -2.24
N LEU A 27 -5.54 -4.68 -2.97
CA LEU A 27 -4.50 -4.16 -3.88
C LEU A 27 -5.12 -3.27 -4.96
N ASN A 28 -6.13 -3.75 -5.68
CA ASN A 28 -6.85 -2.96 -6.68
C ASN A 28 -7.46 -1.68 -6.08
N SER A 29 -7.93 -1.74 -4.83
CA SER A 29 -8.45 -0.55 -4.16
C SER A 29 -7.36 0.49 -3.89
N LEU A 30 -6.16 0.06 -3.47
CA LEU A 30 -5.01 0.93 -3.22
C LEU A 30 -4.43 1.49 -4.52
N GLU A 31 -4.40 0.69 -5.59
CA GLU A 31 -3.97 1.11 -6.93
C GLU A 31 -4.90 2.17 -7.50
N LYS A 32 -6.22 1.98 -7.43
CA LYS A 32 -7.22 3.01 -7.80
C LYS A 32 -7.09 4.31 -7.01
N LYS A 33 -6.44 4.25 -5.84
CA LYS A 33 -6.15 5.41 -4.97
C LYS A 33 -4.78 6.03 -5.26
N GLY A 34 -4.03 5.50 -6.22
CA GLY A 34 -2.69 5.96 -6.60
C GLY A 34 -1.63 5.71 -5.54
N LEU A 35 -1.85 4.76 -4.62
CA LEU A 35 -0.92 4.49 -3.52
C LEU A 35 0.11 3.41 -3.86
N ILE A 36 -0.24 2.52 -4.78
CA ILE A 36 0.63 1.45 -5.26
C ILE A 36 0.47 1.33 -6.77
N HIS A 37 1.44 0.70 -7.43
CA HIS A 37 1.30 0.27 -8.81
C HIS A 37 2.03 -1.05 -9.04
N TRP A 38 1.67 -1.75 -10.12
CA TRP A 38 2.42 -2.90 -10.58
C TRP A 38 3.72 -2.43 -11.26
N HIS A 39 4.85 -2.94 -10.79
CA HIS A 39 6.16 -2.68 -11.35
C HIS A 39 6.45 -3.66 -12.49
N THR A 40 7.28 -3.26 -13.47
CA THR A 40 7.66 -4.10 -14.62
C THR A 40 8.41 -5.37 -14.21
N SER A 41 9.04 -5.38 -13.04
CA SER A 41 9.65 -6.56 -12.43
C SER A 41 8.66 -7.44 -11.64
N ASN A 42 7.38 -7.46 -12.05
CA ASN A 42 6.34 -8.36 -11.54
C ASN A 42 6.08 -8.31 -10.02
N HIS A 43 6.11 -7.12 -9.42
CA HIS A 43 5.74 -6.95 -8.02
C HIS A 43 5.03 -5.61 -7.79
N TRP A 44 4.30 -5.53 -6.68
CA TRP A 44 3.68 -4.27 -6.24
C TRP A 44 4.71 -3.39 -5.55
N VAL A 45 4.69 -2.09 -5.87
CA VAL A 45 5.52 -1.08 -5.21
C VAL A 45 4.66 0.08 -4.73
N LEU A 46 5.15 0.81 -3.71
CA LEU A 46 4.53 2.05 -3.27
C LEU A 46 4.84 3.15 -4.29
N THR A 47 3.85 4.00 -4.60
CA THR A 47 4.11 5.30 -5.21
C THR A 47 4.71 6.26 -4.17
N GLU A 48 5.21 7.42 -4.59
CA GLU A 48 5.60 8.49 -3.67
C GLU A 48 4.45 8.88 -2.73
N PHE A 49 3.23 9.01 -3.29
CA PHE A 49 2.04 9.28 -2.50
C PHE A 49 1.72 8.15 -1.52
N GLY A 50 1.86 6.89 -1.94
CA GLY A 50 1.74 5.72 -1.09
C GLY A 50 2.71 5.71 0.08
N PHE A 51 3.96 6.07 -0.17
CA PHE A 51 5.00 6.17 0.85
C PHE A 51 4.70 7.27 1.87
N HIS A 52 4.25 8.44 1.41
CA HIS A 52 3.82 9.53 2.29
C HIS A 52 2.66 9.12 3.20
N ILE A 53 1.62 8.47 2.65
CA ILE A 53 0.48 7.97 3.43
C ILE A 53 0.89 6.89 4.42
N TYR A 54 1.76 5.96 4.02
CA TYR A 54 2.32 4.95 4.92
C TYR A 54 3.03 5.61 6.12
N ASN A 55 3.89 6.60 5.90
CA ASN A 55 4.60 7.28 6.98
C ASN A 55 3.67 8.08 7.90
N MET A 56 2.68 8.79 7.35
CA MET A 56 1.69 9.49 8.17
C MET A 56 0.86 8.53 9.04
N SER A 57 0.56 7.32 8.53
CA SER A 57 -0.18 6.32 9.31
C SER A 57 0.63 5.80 10.50
N LYS A 58 1.96 5.72 10.39
CA LYS A 58 2.84 5.32 11.49
C LYS A 58 2.97 6.38 12.57
N ARG A 59 2.95 7.67 12.19
CA ARG A 59 3.01 8.80 13.13
C ARG A 59 1.74 9.03 13.93
N ARG A 60 0.60 8.49 13.49
CA ARG A 60 -0.68 8.56 14.23
C ARG A 60 -0.86 7.45 15.28
N CYS A 61 0.07 6.50 15.34
CA CYS A 61 0.09 5.42 16.34
C CYS A 61 1.15 5.62 17.44
N LEU A 62 1.80 6.79 17.46
CA LEU A 62 2.65 7.31 18.54
C LEU A 62 2.01 8.61 19.05
#